data_AF-A0A2R6LNC8-F1
#
_entry.id   AF-A0A2R6LNC8-F1
#
_cell.length_a   1.000
_cell.length_b   1.000
_cell.length_c   1.000
_cell.angle_alpha   90.00
_cell.angle_beta   90.00
_cell.angle_gamma   90.00
#
_symmetry.space_group_name_H-M   'P 1'
#
loop_
_entity.id
_entity.type
_entity.pdbx_description
1 polymer ?
#
loop_
_entity_poly.entity_id
_entity_poly.type
_entity_poly.pdbx_seq_one_letter_code
_entity_poly.pdbx_strand_id
1 'polypeptide(L)'
;MELSEGDPGVDVFECTDCGNVGLGDGDITCCGSSMSRVDADPAVPEPSLGDLLGAVFEMSDAELDICLCVMEGGEQTAQELADRTDYDRSVAARHLNHLAELGVLEKRR
;
A
#
# COMPACT_ATOMS: atom_id res chain seq x y z
N MET A 1 -11.21 -15.96 -5.19
CA MET A 1 -11.02 -14.67 -5.89
C MET A 1 -9.53 -14.48 -5.93
N GLU A 2 -8.94 -14.93 -7.03
CA GLU A 2 -7.51 -14.89 -7.28
C GLU A 2 -7.13 -13.43 -7.57
N LEU A 3 -6.19 -12.88 -6.80
CA LEU A 3 -5.61 -11.57 -7.07
C LEU A 3 -4.45 -11.82 -8.05
N SER A 4 -4.75 -11.76 -9.35
CA SER A 4 -3.79 -11.41 -10.41
C SER A 4 -3.92 -9.89 -10.62
N GLU A 5 -2.95 -9.09 -11.06
CA GLU A 5 -1.75 -9.28 -11.85
C GLU A 5 -0.65 -8.35 -11.31
N GLY A 6 0.62 -8.75 -11.40
CA GLY A 6 1.74 -7.83 -11.18
C GLY A 6 1.66 -6.62 -12.11
N ASP A 7 2.14 -5.49 -11.60
CA ASP A 7 2.28 -4.20 -12.30
C ASP A 7 2.79 -4.39 -13.74
N PRO A 8 2.28 -3.67 -14.77
CA PRO A 8 2.57 -3.93 -16.17
C PRO A 8 4.06 -3.75 -16.53
N GLY A 9 4.84 -4.80 -16.26
CA GLY A 9 5.54 -5.59 -17.27
C GLY A 9 6.96 -5.17 -17.62
N VAL A 10 7.71 -4.54 -16.72
CA VAL A 10 9.16 -4.38 -16.93
C VAL A 10 9.87 -5.63 -16.43
N ASP A 11 10.35 -6.45 -17.37
CA ASP A 11 11.14 -7.63 -17.10
C ASP A 11 12.64 -7.31 -17.05
N VAL A 12 13.38 -8.12 -16.29
CA VAL A 12 14.82 -8.02 -16.18
C VAL A 12 15.47 -9.06 -17.09
N PHE A 13 16.46 -8.64 -17.86
CA PHE A 13 17.21 -9.49 -18.79
C PHE A 13 18.70 -9.42 -18.50
N GLU A 14 19.39 -10.55 -18.58
CA GLU A 14 20.84 -10.66 -18.42
C GLU A 14 21.50 -11.21 -19.69
N CYS A 15 22.62 -10.60 -20.07
CA CYS A 15 23.45 -11.07 -21.17
C CYS A 15 24.42 -12.14 -20.65
N THR A 16 24.32 -13.35 -21.18
CA THR A 16 25.18 -14.48 -20.80
C THR A 16 26.66 -14.29 -21.16
N ASP A 17 26.96 -13.40 -22.11
CA ASP A 17 28.32 -13.19 -22.63
C ASP A 17 29.10 -12.11 -21.88
N CYS A 18 28.43 -11.04 -21.44
CA CYS A 18 29.10 -9.90 -20.79
C CYS A 18 28.52 -9.51 -19.41
N GLY A 19 27.43 -10.15 -18.97
CA GLY A 19 26.78 -9.85 -17.69
C GLY A 19 26.02 -8.53 -17.67
N ASN A 20 25.77 -7.90 -18.82
CA ASN A 20 24.97 -6.68 -18.90
C ASN A 20 23.52 -6.96 -18.50
N VAL A 21 22.89 -6.01 -17.79
CA VAL A 21 21.48 -6.09 -17.38
C VAL A 21 20.64 -5.09 -18.18
N GLY A 22 19.48 -5.53 -18.66
CA GLY A 22 18.50 -4.72 -19.37
C GLY A 22 17.13 -4.79 -18.70
N LEU A 23 16.37 -3.69 -18.80
CA LEU A 23 15.00 -3.57 -18.30
C LEU A 23 14.08 -3.25 -19.49
N GLY A 24 12.99 -3.99 -19.64
CA GLY A 24 12.03 -3.73 -20.71
C GLY A 24 10.93 -4.77 -20.82
N ASP A 25 10.02 -4.57 -21.76
CA ASP A 25 8.81 -5.35 -21.99
C ASP A 25 8.90 -6.28 -23.22
N GLY A 26 10.11 -6.59 -23.71
CA GLY A 26 10.30 -7.35 -24.95
C GLY A 26 11.72 -7.87 -25.19
N ASP A 27 12.01 -8.24 -26.45
CA ASP A 27 13.30 -8.84 -26.85
C ASP A 27 14.46 -7.83 -26.78
N ILE A 28 15.22 -7.85 -25.69
CA ILE A 28 16.44 -7.05 -25.52
C ILE A 28 17.63 -7.81 -26.11
N THR A 29 18.46 -7.13 -26.90
CA THR A 29 19.66 -7.73 -27.50
C THR A 29 20.95 -7.13 -26.95
N CYS A 30 21.94 -7.98 -26.65
CA CYS A 30 23.30 -7.59 -26.28
C CYS A 30 24.29 -8.57 -26.91
N CYS A 31 25.50 -8.10 -27.24
CA CYS A 31 26.53 -8.92 -27.90
C CYS A 31 26.09 -9.60 -29.22
N GLY A 32 25.04 -9.07 -29.88
CA GLY A 32 24.51 -9.64 -31.13
C GLY A 32 23.52 -10.79 -30.95
N SER A 33 23.14 -11.12 -29.70
CA SER A 33 22.17 -12.16 -29.36
C SER A 33 21.05 -11.60 -28.48
N SER A 34 19.89 -12.27 -28.45
CA SER A 34 18.84 -11.97 -27.49
C SER A 34 19.30 -12.32 -26.07
N MET A 35 19.04 -11.41 -25.14
CA MET A 35 19.32 -11.60 -23.72
C MET A 35 18.32 -12.57 -23.09
N SER A 36 18.70 -13.19 -21.98
CA SER A 36 17.83 -14.13 -21.27
C SER A 36 17.07 -13.41 -20.16
N ARG A 37 15.76 -13.63 -20.06
CA ARG A 37 14.97 -13.14 -18.92
C ARG A 37 15.45 -13.81 -17.64
N VAL A 38 15.62 -13.02 -16.60
CA VAL A 38 15.97 -13.48 -15.26
C VAL A 38 14.87 -13.09 -14.28
N ASP A 39 14.57 -13.98 -13.35
CA ASP A 39 13.72 -13.65 -12.21
C ASP A 39 14.54 -12.75 -11.29
N ALA A 40 14.20 -11.46 -11.26
CA ALA A 40 14.74 -10.53 -10.29
C ALA A 40 13.92 -10.62 -9.01
N ASP A 41 14.58 -10.98 -7.91
CA ASP A 41 13.98 -10.83 -6.59
C ASP A 41 13.84 -9.32 -6.32
N PRO A 42 12.63 -8.79 -6.05
CA PRO A 42 12.46 -7.38 -5.78
C PRO A 42 13.34 -6.97 -4.59
N ALA A 43 14.32 -6.09 -4.85
CA ALA A 43 15.21 -5.58 -3.81
C ALA A 43 14.47 -4.72 -2.77
N VAL A 44 13.25 -4.29 -3.08
CA VAL A 44 12.38 -3.51 -2.21
C VAL A 44 11.13 -4.33 -1.93
N PRO A 45 10.77 -4.55 -0.66
CA PRO A 45 9.56 -5.28 -0.31
C PRO A 45 8.32 -4.54 -0.82
N GLU A 46 7.29 -5.29 -1.22
CA GLU A 46 5.99 -4.72 -1.54
C GLU A 46 5.42 -3.99 -0.31
N PRO A 47 4.88 -2.77 -0.49
CA PRO A 47 4.32 -2.02 0.62
C PRO A 47 3.07 -2.72 1.16
N SER A 48 2.92 -2.71 2.48
CA SER A 48 1.67 -3.15 3.11
C SER A 48 0.54 -2.15 2.84
N LEU A 49 -0.71 -2.57 3.06
CA LEU A 49 -1.85 -1.65 2.99
C LEU A 49 -1.68 -0.45 3.94
N GLY A 50 -1.07 -0.67 5.12
CA GLY A 50 -0.76 0.40 6.06
C GLY A 50 0.23 1.43 5.49
N ASP A 51 1.27 0.97 4.81
CA ASP A 51 2.26 1.84 4.17
C ASP A 51 1.62 2.69 3.06
N LEU A 52 0.74 2.08 2.26
CA LEU A 52 0.01 2.80 1.21
C LEU A 52 -0.94 3.85 1.77
N LEU A 53 -1.75 3.49 2.76
CA LEU A 53 -2.70 4.41 3.37
C LEU A 53 -2.01 5.54 4.12
N GLY A 54 -0.92 5.26 4.83
CA GLY A 54 -0.08 6.27 5.47
C GLY A 54 0.55 7.22 4.46
N ALA A 55 1.08 6.71 3.35
CA ALA A 55 1.71 7.53 2.32
C ALA A 55 0.72 8.38 1.50
N VAL A 56 -0.47 7.86 1.21
CA VAL A 56 -1.47 8.53 0.36
C VAL A 56 -2.32 9.52 1.15
N PHE A 57 -2.73 9.16 2.36
CA PHE A 57 -3.64 9.97 3.18
C PHE A 57 -2.93 10.74 4.29
N GLU A 58 -1.60 10.64 4.39
CA GLU A 58 -0.79 11.24 5.47
C GLU A 58 -1.31 10.83 6.86
N MET A 59 -1.83 9.61 6.96
CA MET A 59 -2.44 9.06 8.18
C MET A 59 -1.39 8.44 9.09
N SER A 60 -1.53 8.70 10.39
CA SER A 60 -0.79 7.97 11.43
C SER A 60 -1.35 6.56 11.64
N ASP A 61 -0.55 5.67 12.23
CA ASP A 61 -0.99 4.30 12.58
C ASP A 61 -2.27 4.29 13.42
N ALA A 62 -2.42 5.26 14.33
CA ALA A 62 -3.63 5.41 15.15
C ALA A 62 -4.86 5.78 14.33
N GLU A 63 -4.71 6.61 13.30
CA GLU A 63 -5.80 6.97 12.40
C GLU A 63 -6.19 5.81 11.50
N LEU A 64 -5.22 5.00 11.09
CA LEU A 64 -5.46 3.78 10.35
C LEU A 64 -6.27 2.78 11.17
N ASP A 65 -5.87 2.53 12.41
CA ASP A 65 -6.55 1.61 13.32
C ASP A 65 -7.99 2.06 13.61
N ILE A 66 -8.19 3.35 13.87
CA ILE A 66 -9.50 3.97 14.02
C ILE A 66 -10.37 3.81 12.77
N CYS A 67 -9.79 4.02 11.58
CA CYS A 67 -10.51 3.89 10.32
C CYS A 67 -10.96 2.44 10.06
N LEU A 68 -10.08 1.47 10.33
CA LEU A 68 -10.40 0.04 10.22
C LEU A 68 -11.52 -0.36 11.19
N CYS A 69 -11.48 0.15 12.43
CA CYS A 69 -12.55 -0.09 13.42
C CYS A 69 -13.92 0.45 12.95
N VAL A 70 -13.95 1.61 12.28
CA VAL A 70 -15.16 2.19 11.70
C VAL A 70 -15.64 1.35 10.51
N MET A 71 -14.74 0.91 9.63
CA MET A 71 -15.10 0.05 8.50
C MET A 71 -15.72 -1.28 8.93
N GLU A 72 -15.21 -1.90 9.99
CA GLU A 72 -15.76 -3.15 10.52
C GLU A 72 -17.10 -2.97 11.26
N GLY A 73 -17.25 -1.89 12.04
CA GLY A 73 -18.43 -1.67 12.86
C GLY A 73 -19.52 -0.79 12.23
N GLY A 74 -19.24 -0.17 11.08
CA GLY A 74 -20.14 0.80 10.45
C GLY A 74 -20.24 2.11 11.24
N GLU A 75 -21.42 2.73 11.20
CA GLU A 75 -21.67 4.00 11.90
C GLU A 75 -21.52 3.82 13.40
N GLN A 76 -20.57 4.56 13.98
CA GLN A 76 -20.20 4.48 15.38
C GLN A 76 -19.89 5.87 15.93
N THR A 77 -20.12 6.02 17.23
CA THR A 77 -19.77 7.21 18.00
C THR A 77 -18.32 7.12 18.48
N ALA A 78 -17.73 8.27 18.81
CA ALA A 78 -16.40 8.33 19.41
C ALA A 78 -16.30 7.59 20.76
N GLN A 79 -17.43 7.39 21.46
CA GLN A 79 -17.45 6.60 22.70
C GLN A 79 -17.36 5.11 22.39
N GLU A 80 -18.18 4.61 21.46
CA GLU A 80 -18.15 3.20 21.05
C GLU A 80 -16.78 2.81 20.48
N LEU A 81 -16.13 3.74 19.77
CA LEU A 81 -14.78 3.51 19.26
C LEU A 81 -13.73 3.46 20.39
N ALA A 82 -13.83 4.34 21.39
CA ALA A 82 -12.93 4.33 22.55
C ALA A 82 -13.12 3.08 23.42
N ASP A 83 -14.32 2.50 23.44
CA ASP A 83 -14.58 1.26 24.18
C ASP A 83 -14.02 0.00 23.45
N ARG A 84 -13.72 0.12 22.14
CA ARG A 84 -13.20 -0.96 21.27
C ARG A 84 -11.71 -0.85 20.97
N THR A 85 -11.10 0.27 21.27
CA THR A 85 -9.69 0.57 21.00
C THR A 85 -8.97 0.91 22.30
N ASP A 86 -7.64 0.89 22.30
CA ASP A 86 -6.85 1.32 23.46
C ASP A 86 -6.75 2.87 23.57
N TYR A 87 -7.53 3.61 22.78
CA TYR A 87 -7.48 5.07 22.72
C TYR A 87 -8.55 5.72 23.61
N ASP A 88 -8.14 6.72 24.39
CA ASP A 88 -9.09 7.57 25.11
C ASP A 88 -10.02 8.31 24.14
N ARG A 89 -11.26 8.54 24.58
CA ARG A 89 -12.30 9.25 23.81
C ARG A 89 -11.83 10.56 23.20
N SER A 90 -11.00 11.34 23.90
CA SER A 90 -10.46 12.61 23.40
C SER A 90 -9.52 12.42 22.20
N VAL A 91 -8.71 11.37 22.24
CA VAL A 91 -7.77 11.00 21.18
C VAL A 91 -8.55 10.45 19.98
N ALA A 92 -9.46 9.51 20.23
CA ALA A 92 -10.36 8.98 19.20
C ALA A 92 -11.14 10.09 18.50
N ALA A 93 -11.72 11.04 19.25
CA ALA A 93 -12.44 12.17 18.68
C ALA A 93 -11.54 13.06 17.82
N ARG A 94 -10.28 13.30 18.21
CA ARG A 94 -9.33 14.11 17.43
C ARG A 94 -9.03 13.44 16.09
N HIS A 95 -8.69 12.16 16.10
CA HIS A 95 -8.39 11.40 14.88
C HIS A 95 -9.62 11.27 13.98
N LEU A 96 -10.82 11.02 14.53
CA LEU A 96 -12.06 11.01 13.76
C LEU A 96 -12.35 12.35 13.06
N ASN A 97 -12.03 13.49 13.70
CA ASN A 97 -12.17 14.78 13.05
C ASN A 97 -11.18 14.93 11.90
N HIS A 98 -9.92 14.55 12.09
CA HIS A 98 -8.91 14.63 11.04
C HIS A 98 -9.25 13.71 9.85
N LEU A 99 -9.72 12.49 10.11
CA LEU A 99 -10.18 11.55 9.08
C LEU A 99 -11.40 12.08 8.30
N ALA A 100 -12.29 12.81 8.95
CA ALA A 100 -13.40 13.47 8.28
C ALA A 100 -12.92 14.66 7.41
N GLU A 101 -11.89 15.39 7.85
CA GLU A 101 -11.26 16.46 7.06
C GLU A 101 -10.53 15.92 5.82
N LEU A 102 -9.90 14.74 5.94
CA LEU A 102 -9.30 14.01 4.82
C LEU A 102 -10.33 13.41 3.85
N GLY A 103 -11.63 13.43 4.19
CA GLY A 103 -12.71 12.89 3.37
C GLY A 103 -12.83 11.37 3.42
N VAL A 104 -12.14 10.72 4.35
CA VAL A 104 -12.18 9.26 4.54
C VAL A 104 -13.45 8.84 5.28
N LEU A 105 -13.95 9.69 6.19
CA LEU A 105 -15.15 9.45 6.98
C LEU A 105 -16.16 10.58 6.83
N GLU A 106 -17.44 10.25 6.91
CA GLU A 106 -18.51 11.25 7.02
C GLU A 106 -18.94 11.40 8.49
N LYS A 107 -18.99 12.64 8.96
CA LYS A 107 -19.41 12.96 10.32
C LYS A 107 -20.88 13.40 10.35
N ARG A 108 -21.71 12.66 11.07
CA ARG A 108 -23.09 13.06 11.41
C ARG A 108 -23.16 13.57 12.85
N ARG A 109 -24.00 14.58 13.09
CA ARG A 109 -24.24 15.19 14.41
C ARG A 109 -25.53 14.66 15.03
#